data_AF-A0A5Q0TPZ2-F1
#
_entry.id   AF-A0A5Q0TPZ2-F1
#
_cell.length_a   1.000
_cell.length_b   1.000
_cell.length_c   1.000
_cell.angle_alpha   90.00
_cell.angle_beta   90.00
_cell.angle_gamma   90.00
#
_symmetry.space_group_name_H-M   'P 1'
#
loop_
_entity.id
_entity.type
_entity.pdbx_description
1 polymer ?
#
loop_
_entity_poly.entity_id
_entity_poly.type
_entity_poly.pdbx_seq_one_letter_code
_entity_poly.pdbx_strand_id
1 'polypeptide(L)'
;MVTILELVVRRESRENKLNKKSYLEVLGIDPYPYVKKLASEYINAGNIFITVETDDDPDLLRLAINKLNLENNILFATDYPHIADISYYPDNLNIFIETVANPAGLTNAQIRKILQDNAQQLFGLEI
;
A
#
# COMPACT_ATOMS: atom_id res chain seq x y z
N MET A 1 9.45 16.93 -3.07
CA MET A 1 8.14 16.61 -3.67
C MET A 1 7.78 15.22 -3.18
N VAL A 2 6.77 15.13 -2.31
CA VAL A 2 6.27 13.88 -1.71
C VAL A 2 4.95 13.59 -2.39
N THR A 3 4.74 12.34 -2.83
CA THR A 3 3.51 11.93 -3.52
C THR A 3 2.88 10.79 -2.75
N ILE A 4 1.66 11.00 -2.27
CA ILE A 4 0.81 9.97 -1.68
C ILE A 4 -0.04 9.39 -2.81
N LEU A 5 -0.06 8.08 -2.96
CA LEU A 5 -0.84 7.37 -3.98
C LEU A 5 -1.80 6.42 -3.30
N GLU A 6 -3.08 6.51 -3.65
CA GLU A 6 -4.09 5.51 -3.29
C GLU A 6 -3.91 4.30 -4.21
N LEU A 7 -3.68 3.12 -3.65
CA LEU A 7 -3.30 1.92 -4.41
C LEU A 7 -4.51 1.01 -4.57
N VAL A 8 -5.34 1.29 -5.58
CA VAL A 8 -6.43 0.39 -5.98
C VAL A 8 -5.85 -0.86 -6.63
N VAL A 9 -5.67 -1.94 -5.86
CA VAL A 9 -5.31 -3.26 -6.40
C VAL A 9 -6.55 -3.87 -7.07
N ARG A 10 -6.81 -3.48 -8.32
CA ARG A 10 -7.81 -4.18 -9.13
C ARG A 10 -7.37 -5.62 -9.34
N ARG A 11 -8.29 -6.55 -9.09
CA ARG A 11 -8.18 -7.99 -9.35
C ARG A 11 -8.18 -8.27 -10.86
N GLU A 12 -7.21 -7.73 -11.61
CA GLU A 12 -7.01 -8.01 -13.04
C GLU A 12 -6.27 -9.35 -13.20
N SER A 13 -6.95 -10.46 -12.92
CA SER A 13 -6.37 -11.80 -13.05
C SER A 13 -6.93 -12.61 -14.21
N ARG A 14 -7.64 -12.02 -15.19
CA ARG A 14 -8.22 -12.83 -16.29
C ARG A 14 -8.03 -12.38 -17.74
N GLU A 15 -7.76 -11.12 -18.08
CA GLU A 15 -7.76 -10.73 -19.52
C GLU A 15 -6.67 -9.73 -19.91
N ASN A 16 -5.41 -10.19 -19.97
CA ASN A 16 -4.44 -9.91 -21.05
C ASN A 16 -3.05 -10.41 -20.67
N LYS A 17 -2.72 -11.63 -21.11
CA LYS A 17 -1.40 -12.26 -20.93
C LYS A 17 -0.38 -11.80 -21.98
N LEU A 18 -0.21 -10.50 -22.18
CA LEU A 18 0.97 -10.00 -22.89
C LEU A 18 1.86 -9.31 -21.86
N ASN A 19 2.78 -10.08 -21.27
CA ASN A 19 3.80 -9.50 -20.38
C ASN A 19 4.87 -8.75 -21.22
N LYS A 20 5.67 -7.90 -20.59
CA LYS A 20 6.77 -7.15 -21.25
C LYS A 20 7.70 -8.04 -22.11
N LYS A 21 7.92 -9.29 -21.70
CA LYS A 21 8.72 -10.29 -22.43
C LYS A 21 8.08 -10.63 -23.78
N SER A 22 6.76 -10.77 -23.85
CA SER A 22 6.03 -11.07 -25.09
C SER A 22 6.09 -9.94 -26.13
N TYR A 23 6.03 -8.67 -25.71
CA TYR A 23 6.17 -7.53 -26.62
C TYR A 23 7.58 -7.43 -27.22
N LEU A 24 8.60 -7.65 -26.39
CA LEU A 24 9.99 -7.68 -26.83
C LEU A 24 10.28 -8.86 -27.78
N GLU A 25 9.75 -10.05 -27.48
CA GLU A 25 9.96 -11.26 -28.28
C GLU A 25 9.21 -11.22 -29.62
N VAL A 26 7.98 -10.69 -29.65
CA VAL A 26 7.12 -10.72 -30.84
C VAL A 26 7.31 -9.48 -31.73
N LEU A 27 7.47 -8.30 -31.14
CA LEU A 27 7.50 -7.03 -31.86
C LEU A 27 8.87 -6.34 -31.84
N GLY A 28 9.83 -6.82 -31.03
CA GLY A 28 11.13 -6.17 -30.86
C GLY A 28 11.04 -4.80 -30.17
N ILE A 29 9.91 -4.47 -29.55
CA ILE A 29 9.63 -3.19 -28.93
C ILE A 29 9.39 -3.42 -27.43
N ASP A 30 10.13 -2.68 -26.58
CA ASP A 30 9.77 -2.53 -25.17
C ASP A 30 8.79 -1.36 -25.05
N PRO A 31 7.50 -1.59 -24.74
CA PRO A 31 6.52 -0.50 -24.60
C PRO A 31 6.82 0.40 -23.39
N TYR A 32 7.67 -0.05 -22.46
CA TYR A 32 8.04 0.69 -21.25
C TYR A 32 9.56 0.70 -21.07
N PRO A 33 10.32 1.33 -21.98
CA PRO A 33 11.78 1.22 -22.02
C PRO A 33 12.44 1.88 -20.81
N TYR A 34 11.77 2.82 -20.15
CA TYR A 34 12.28 3.53 -18.97
C TYR A 34 11.92 2.84 -17.64
N VAL A 35 11.02 1.85 -17.66
CA VAL A 35 10.67 1.06 -16.47
C VAL A 35 11.69 -0.07 -16.34
N LYS A 36 12.64 0.12 -15.43
CA LYS A 36 13.79 -0.76 -15.22
C LYS A 36 13.68 -1.63 -13.96
N LYS A 37 12.74 -1.31 -13.08
CA LYS A 37 12.52 -1.97 -11.79
C LYS A 37 11.05 -2.40 -11.65
N LEU A 38 10.76 -3.27 -10.70
CA LEU A 38 9.39 -3.58 -10.28
C LEU A 38 8.73 -2.35 -9.63
N ALA A 39 7.41 -2.28 -9.67
CA ALA A 39 6.66 -1.18 -9.06
C ALA A 39 6.99 -1.03 -7.57
N SER A 40 7.05 -2.14 -6.82
CA SER A 40 7.43 -2.14 -5.40
C SER A 40 8.85 -1.61 -5.14
N GLU A 41 9.78 -1.82 -6.06
CA GLU A 41 11.14 -1.28 -5.96
C GLU A 41 11.18 0.22 -6.20
N TYR A 42 10.29 0.76 -7.03
CA TYR A 42 10.12 2.21 -7.16
C TYR A 42 9.43 2.81 -5.93
N ILE A 43 8.44 2.13 -5.35
CA ILE A 43 7.78 2.58 -4.11
C ILE A 43 8.77 2.60 -2.95
N ASN A 44 9.60 1.56 -2.81
CA ASN A 44 10.63 1.51 -1.77
C ASN A 44 11.76 2.54 -1.98
N ALA A 45 12.10 2.87 -3.24
CA ALA A 45 13.19 3.79 -3.54
C ALA A 45 12.75 5.27 -3.61
N GLY A 46 11.49 5.53 -3.95
CA GLY A 46 10.88 6.86 -3.88
C GLY A 46 10.31 7.08 -2.48
N ASN A 47 10.28 8.32 -2.00
CA ASN A 47 9.50 8.67 -0.80
C ASN A 47 7.99 8.60 -1.12
N ILE A 48 7.51 7.42 -1.53
CA ILE A 48 6.15 7.12 -1.91
C ILE A 48 5.57 6.30 -0.78
N PHE A 49 4.45 6.78 -0.24
CA PHE A 49 3.72 6.12 0.83
C PHE A 49 2.30 5.83 0.35
N ILE A 50 1.75 4.73 0.84
CA ILE A 50 0.39 4.29 0.61
C ILE A 50 -0.38 4.33 1.91
N THR A 51 -1.65 4.69 1.85
CA THR A 51 -2.55 4.65 3.00
C THR A 51 -3.23 3.29 3.09
N VAL A 52 -3.59 2.90 4.31
CA VAL A 52 -4.48 1.78 4.63
C VAL A 52 -5.55 2.27 5.58
N GLU A 53 -6.77 1.78 5.40
CA GLU A 53 -7.96 2.26 6.08
C GLU A 53 -8.66 1.13 6.86
N THR A 54 -9.77 1.46 7.51
CA THR A 54 -10.49 0.58 8.45
C THR A 54 -11.22 -0.60 7.81
N ASP A 55 -11.54 -0.51 6.52
CA ASP A 55 -12.31 -1.50 5.76
C ASP A 55 -11.49 -2.18 4.66
N ASP A 56 -10.18 -1.91 4.60
CA ASP A 56 -9.26 -2.53 3.66
C ASP A 56 -9.15 -4.05 3.86
N ASP A 57 -8.96 -4.78 2.75
CA ASP A 57 -8.81 -6.23 2.77
C ASP A 57 -7.49 -6.63 3.48
N PRO A 58 -7.55 -7.40 4.59
CA PRO A 58 -6.37 -7.84 5.33
C PRO A 58 -5.36 -8.62 4.46
N ASP A 59 -5.84 -9.34 3.44
CA ASP A 59 -4.97 -10.09 2.54
C ASP A 59 -4.12 -9.17 1.64
N LEU A 60 -4.64 -7.98 1.28
CA LEU A 60 -3.88 -6.98 0.55
C LEU A 60 -2.77 -6.39 1.42
N LEU A 61 -3.06 -6.07 2.67
CA LEU A 61 -2.05 -5.58 3.62
C LEU A 61 -0.96 -6.63 3.86
N ARG A 62 -1.36 -7.90 4.03
CA ARG A 62 -0.43 -9.02 4.16
C ARG A 62 0.44 -9.19 2.91
N LEU A 63 -0.12 -9.04 1.71
CA LEU A 63 0.61 -9.07 0.45
C LEU A 63 1.63 -7.93 0.37
N ALA A 64 1.21 -6.70 0.67
CA ALA A 64 2.07 -5.51 0.62
C ALA A 64 3.31 -5.66 1.52
N ILE A 65 3.13 -6.17 2.73
CA ILE A 65 4.23 -6.38 3.67
C ILE A 65 5.09 -7.57 3.26
N ASN A 66 4.50 -8.76 3.09
CA ASN A 66 5.27 -9.99 2.98
C ASN A 66 5.81 -10.27 1.57
N LYS A 67 5.14 -9.77 0.52
CA LYS A 67 5.55 -10.00 -0.88
C LYS A 67 6.18 -8.78 -1.52
N LEU A 68 5.71 -7.58 -1.18
CA LEU A 68 6.21 -6.35 -1.79
C LEU A 68 7.23 -5.60 -0.92
N ASN A 69 7.42 -6.04 0.33
CA ASN A 69 8.35 -5.45 1.29
C ASN A 69 8.12 -3.95 1.48
N LEU A 70 6.85 -3.55 1.65
CA LEU A 70 6.41 -2.14 1.75
C LEU A 70 6.12 -1.69 3.19
N GLU A 71 6.55 -2.44 4.22
CA GLU A 71 6.21 -2.14 5.62
C GLU A 71 6.64 -0.74 6.11
N ASN A 72 7.67 -0.14 5.48
CA ASN A 72 8.15 1.21 5.82
C ASN A 72 7.49 2.32 4.97
N ASN A 73 6.51 1.95 4.13
CA ASN A 73 5.86 2.84 3.17
C ASN A 73 4.33 2.85 3.34
N ILE A 74 3.81 2.23 4.40
CA ILE A 74 2.36 2.14 4.66
C ILE A 74 1.99 3.05 5.84
N LEU A 75 0.95 3.85 5.68
CA LEU A 75 0.43 4.77 6.69
C LEU A 75 -1.01 4.39 7.00
N PHE A 76 -1.42 4.48 8.26
CA PHE A 76 -2.84 4.44 8.56
C PHE A 76 -3.50 5.79 8.27
N ALA A 77 -4.67 5.76 7.65
CA ALA A 77 -5.53 6.93 7.46
C ALA A 77 -6.98 6.55 7.81
N THR A 78 -7.76 7.54 8.25
CA THR A 78 -9.18 7.34 8.59
C THR A 78 -10.13 7.78 7.48
N ASP A 79 -9.60 8.41 6.43
CA ASP A 79 -10.33 9.15 5.39
C ASP A 79 -11.47 10.05 5.93
N TYR A 80 -11.33 10.60 7.13
CA TYR A 80 -12.38 11.43 7.71
C TYR A 80 -12.47 12.77 6.95
N PRO A 81 -13.68 13.27 6.59
CA PRO A 81 -15.02 12.80 6.94
C PRO A 81 -15.76 12.09 5.80
N HIS A 82 -15.11 11.15 5.11
CA HIS A 82 -15.75 10.40 4.03
C HIS A 82 -17.03 9.73 4.54
N ILE A 83 -18.14 9.92 3.79
CA ILE A 83 -19.49 9.61 4.29
C ILE A 83 -19.66 8.12 4.57
N ALA A 84 -18.93 7.26 3.85
CA ALA A 84 -18.97 5.82 4.07
C ALA A 84 -18.38 5.41 5.44
N ASP A 85 -17.45 6.22 5.97
CA ASP A 85 -16.59 5.84 7.10
C ASP A 85 -16.87 6.66 8.37
N ILE A 86 -17.79 7.63 8.28
CA ILE A 86 -18.18 8.47 9.41
C ILE A 86 -18.77 7.67 10.58
N SER A 87 -19.34 6.49 10.31
CA SER A 87 -19.87 5.59 11.35
C SER A 87 -18.80 4.94 12.22
N TYR A 88 -17.56 4.91 11.75
CA TYR A 88 -16.44 4.33 12.48
C TYR A 88 -15.74 5.34 13.39
N TYR A 89 -16.04 6.64 13.26
CA TYR A 89 -15.44 7.67 14.09
C TYR A 89 -16.09 7.74 15.48
N PRO A 90 -15.31 7.84 16.58
CA PRO A 90 -13.84 7.97 16.65
C PRO A 90 -13.09 6.63 16.78
N ASP A 91 -13.78 5.50 16.66
CA ASP A 91 -13.27 4.16 16.92
C ASP A 91 -12.41 3.56 15.79
N ASN A 92 -12.08 4.32 14.75
CA ASN A 92 -11.35 3.83 13.56
C ASN A 92 -10.07 3.06 13.92
N LEU A 93 -9.32 3.51 14.93
CA LEU A 93 -8.09 2.84 15.34
C LEU A 93 -8.35 1.41 15.83
N ASN A 94 -9.33 1.23 16.70
CA ASN A 94 -9.66 -0.08 17.26
C ASN A 94 -10.22 -1.00 16.18
N ILE A 95 -11.09 -0.44 15.32
CA ILE A 95 -11.66 -1.16 14.18
C ILE A 95 -10.54 -1.65 13.26
N PHE A 96 -9.60 -0.79 12.86
CA PHE A 96 -8.48 -1.17 12.01
C PHE A 96 -7.64 -2.30 12.62
N ILE A 97 -7.37 -2.23 13.92
CA ILE A 97 -6.62 -3.29 14.61
C ILE A 97 -7.38 -4.61 14.55
N GLU A 98 -8.69 -4.60 14.82
CA GLU A 98 -9.53 -5.80 14.89
C GLU A 98 -9.87 -6.41 13.53
N THR A 99 -10.15 -5.58 12.52
CA THR A 99 -10.66 -6.01 11.21
C THR A 99 -9.57 -6.15 10.18
N VAL A 100 -8.47 -5.39 10.28
CA VAL A 100 -7.40 -5.36 9.27
C VAL A 100 -6.07 -5.88 9.82
N ALA A 101 -5.51 -5.25 10.85
CA ALA A 101 -4.16 -5.56 11.30
C ALA A 101 -4.03 -6.97 11.91
N ASN A 102 -4.92 -7.33 12.83
CA ASN A 102 -4.92 -8.66 13.45
C ASN A 102 -5.22 -9.77 12.42
N PRO A 103 -6.24 -9.66 11.56
CA PRO A 103 -6.48 -10.65 10.51
C PRO A 103 -5.36 -10.73 9.48
N ALA A 104 -4.68 -9.62 9.17
CA ALA A 104 -3.49 -9.63 8.31
C ALA A 104 -2.29 -10.36 8.96
N GLY A 105 -2.33 -10.58 10.28
CA GLY A 105 -1.29 -11.25 11.06
C GLY A 105 -0.11 -10.33 11.37
N LEU A 106 -0.36 -9.03 11.53
CA LEU A 106 0.70 -8.07 11.80
C LEU A 106 1.27 -8.22 13.22
N THR A 107 2.58 -8.02 13.32
CA THR A 107 3.26 -7.92 14.62
C THR A 107 3.03 -6.53 15.23
N ASN A 108 3.18 -6.40 16.56
CA ASN A 108 3.12 -5.09 17.23
C ASN A 108 4.11 -4.07 16.66
N ALA A 109 5.29 -4.52 16.20
CA ALA A 109 6.27 -3.66 15.56
C ALA A 109 5.78 -3.12 14.21
N GLN A 110 5.14 -3.97 13.40
CA GLN A 110 4.56 -3.56 12.12
C GLN A 110 3.35 -2.63 12.32
N ILE A 111 2.50 -2.92 13.30
CA ILE A 111 1.38 -2.05 13.67
C ILE A 111 1.90 -0.68 14.09
N ARG A 112 2.92 -0.63 14.95
CA ARG A 112 3.57 0.64 15.35
C ARG A 112 4.11 1.41 14.15
N LYS A 113 4.78 0.73 13.20
CA LYS A 113 5.29 1.40 11.99
C LYS A 113 4.19 2.09 11.21
N ILE A 114 3.09 1.38 10.95
CA ILE A 114 1.95 1.86 10.16
C ILE A 114 1.22 3.01 10.85
N LEU A 115 1.02 2.90 12.17
CA LEU A 115 0.29 3.90 12.96
C LEU A 115 1.13 5.13 13.31
N GLN A 116 2.46 5.01 13.31
CA GLN A 116 3.34 6.05 13.87
C GLN A 116 4.65 6.24 13.09
N ASP A 117 5.55 5.25 13.09
CA ASP A 117 6.95 5.49 12.70
C ASP A 117 7.05 5.97 11.24
N ASN A 118 6.22 5.45 10.34
CA ASN A 118 6.20 5.84 8.93
C ASN A 118 5.68 7.29 8.75
N ALA A 119 4.72 7.72 9.57
CA ALA A 119 4.24 9.11 9.55
C ALA A 119 5.30 10.08 10.09
N GLN A 120 6.04 9.67 11.13
CA GLN A 120 7.18 10.44 11.64
C GLN A 120 8.26 10.58 10.57
N GLN A 121 8.59 9.49 9.86
CA GLN A 121 9.55 9.53 8.76
C GLN A 121 9.09 10.44 7.61
N LEU A 122 7.81 10.35 7.22
CA LEU A 122 7.29 11.10 6.09
C LEU A 122 7.17 12.60 6.37
N PHE A 123 6.62 12.94 7.53
CA PHE A 123 6.24 14.32 7.87
C PHE A 123 7.20 15.01 8.83
N GLY A 124 8.20 14.30 9.38
CA GLY A 124 9.13 14.84 10.37
C GLY A 124 8.46 15.15 11.72
N LEU A 125 7.46 14.35 12.11
CA LEU A 125 6.73 14.57 13.36
C LEU A 125 7.56 14.13 14.57
N GLU A 126 7.62 14.98 15.59
CA GLU A 126 8.10 14.62 16.93
C GLU A 126 6.88 14.27 17.79
N ILE A 127 6.83 13.02 18.27
CA ILE A 127 5.71 12.46 19.06
C ILE A 127 6.28 11.92 20.38
#